data_AF-A0A559MBJ1-F1
#
_entry.id   AF-A0A559MBJ1-F1
#
_cell.length_a   1.000
_cell.length_b   1.000
_cell.length_c   1.000
_cell.angle_alpha   90.00
_cell.angle_beta   90.00
_cell.angle_gamma   90.00
#
_symmetry.space_group_name_H-M   'P 1'
#
loop_
_entity.id
_entity.type
_entity.pdbx_description
1 polymer ?
#
loop_
_entity_poly.entity_id
_entity_poly.type
_entity_poly.pdbx_seq_one_letter_code
_entity_poly.pdbx_strand_id
1 'polypeptide(L)'
;MSTKIVAARLATSAGVTTIITRSSNPGNIANIVSYIQALKSSSPTSTPDTATPPRTTITPSHSTASLASVTAALSIAAPLHTRFMPSAQPIRDRYFWILHGLAPHGTVYIDSGARRALSNKAGLLPVGVVDVEGSFAQQEAVRLVVVDRIKAGDVKPEDNGRLWRGPGVEVGRAVVNYSAVEIARIKGVRSSEIEGCLGYADSEYVALRENISFFERESRPVTPSPL
;
A
#
# COMPACT_ATOMS: atom_id res chain seq x y z
N MET A 1 16.37 7.16 -15.43
CA MET A 1 15.02 7.75 -15.27
C MET A 1 14.09 6.87 -14.44
N SER A 2 14.16 5.55 -14.55
CA SER A 2 13.35 4.58 -13.80
C SER A 2 13.28 4.85 -12.28
N THR A 3 14.41 5.02 -11.61
CA THR A 3 14.46 5.24 -10.14
C THR A 3 13.74 6.51 -9.69
N LYS A 4 13.79 7.59 -10.50
CA LYS A 4 13.05 8.83 -10.22
C LYS A 4 11.55 8.65 -10.32
N ILE A 5 11.09 7.83 -11.28
CA ILE A 5 9.68 7.49 -11.45
C ILE A 5 9.19 6.59 -10.31
N VAL A 6 10.01 5.64 -9.86
CA VAL A 6 9.69 4.81 -8.68
C VAL A 6 9.60 5.66 -7.42
N ALA A 7 10.56 6.58 -7.20
CA ALA A 7 10.52 7.50 -6.07
C ALA A 7 9.29 8.40 -6.10
N ALA A 8 8.96 8.97 -7.27
CA ALA A 8 7.74 9.76 -7.44
C ALA A 8 6.48 8.93 -7.15
N ARG A 9 6.42 7.69 -7.61
CA ARG A 9 5.32 6.77 -7.33
C ARG A 9 5.13 6.57 -5.82
N LEU A 10 6.19 6.21 -5.11
CA LEU A 10 6.16 5.98 -3.65
C LEU A 10 5.74 7.25 -2.89
N ALA A 11 6.31 8.40 -3.25
CA ALA A 11 5.94 9.67 -2.63
C ALA A 11 4.47 10.03 -2.91
N THR A 12 3.98 9.84 -4.14
CA THR A 12 2.56 10.09 -4.45
C THR A 12 1.60 9.17 -3.72
N SER A 13 1.96 7.89 -3.50
CA SER A 13 1.13 6.97 -2.70
C SER A 13 1.08 7.36 -1.23
N ALA A 14 2.10 8.05 -0.72
CA ALA A 14 2.12 8.65 0.62
C ALA A 14 1.39 10.01 0.68
N GLY A 15 0.75 10.46 -0.41
CA GLY A 15 0.06 11.75 -0.45
C GLY A 15 0.96 12.95 -0.71
N VAL A 16 2.20 12.74 -1.16
CA VAL A 16 3.16 13.81 -1.43
C VAL A 16 3.17 14.16 -2.92
N THR A 17 3.00 15.45 -3.24
CA THR A 17 3.20 15.95 -4.61
C THR A 17 4.69 15.86 -4.95
N THR A 18 5.05 15.13 -6.00
CA THR A 18 6.45 15.00 -6.42
C THR A 18 6.71 15.78 -7.69
N ILE A 19 7.83 16.49 -7.74
CA ILE A 19 8.24 17.29 -8.91
C ILE A 19 9.59 16.78 -9.39
N ILE A 20 9.69 16.48 -10.68
CA ILE A 20 10.96 16.22 -11.36
C ILE A 20 11.26 17.43 -12.25
N THR A 21 12.39 18.08 -12.01
CA THR A 21 12.89 19.18 -12.84
C THR A 21 14.39 19.03 -13.09
N ARG A 22 14.92 19.80 -14.04
CA ARG A 22 16.33 19.78 -14.42
C ARG A 22 17.16 20.55 -13.38
N SER A 23 18.18 19.90 -12.81
CA SER A 23 19.03 20.51 -11.77
C SER A 23 19.96 21.61 -12.26
N SER A 24 20.21 21.69 -13.58
CA SER A 24 21.13 22.68 -14.17
C SER A 24 20.65 24.12 -14.06
N ASN A 25 19.42 24.36 -13.59
CA ASN A 25 18.89 25.70 -13.32
C ASN A 25 18.12 25.69 -11.97
N PRO A 26 18.79 25.94 -10.84
CA PRO A 26 18.18 25.84 -9.51
C PRO A 26 17.10 26.91 -9.26
N GLY A 27 17.17 28.07 -9.93
CA GLY A 27 16.14 29.12 -9.84
C GLY A 27 14.77 28.65 -10.33
N ASN A 28 14.72 27.59 -11.15
CA ASN A 28 13.49 26.98 -11.62
C ASN A 28 12.63 26.41 -10.47
N ILE A 29 13.24 26.01 -9.34
CA ILE A 29 12.50 25.45 -8.19
C ILE A 29 11.54 26.49 -7.62
N ALA A 30 12.01 27.72 -7.36
CA ALA A 30 11.18 28.80 -6.85
C ALA A 30 10.03 29.14 -7.81
N ASN A 31 10.35 29.24 -9.11
CA ASN A 31 9.35 29.50 -10.15
C ASN A 31 8.26 28.42 -10.18
N ILE A 32 8.64 27.14 -10.05
CA ILE A 32 7.68 26.03 -10.02
C ILE A 32 6.78 26.13 -8.79
N VAL A 33 7.34 26.42 -7.62
CA VAL A 33 6.57 26.56 -6.38
C VAL A 33 5.56 27.71 -6.49
N SER A 34 6.00 28.89 -6.93
CA SER A 34 5.12 30.05 -7.12
C SER A 34 4.02 29.78 -8.15
N TYR A 35 4.34 29.14 -9.28
CA TYR A 35 3.39 28.74 -10.29
C TYR A 35 2.32 27.78 -9.73
N ILE A 36 2.73 26.76 -8.96
CA ILE A 36 1.80 25.79 -8.36
C ILE A 36 0.91 26.44 -7.30
N GLN A 37 1.42 27.38 -6.51
CA GLN A 37 0.64 28.11 -5.52
C GLN A 37 -0.45 28.96 -6.18
N ALA A 38 -0.10 29.67 -7.27
CA ALA A 38 -1.04 30.48 -8.04
C ALA A 38 -2.22 29.64 -8.59
N LEU A 39 -1.93 28.42 -9.07
CA LEU A 39 -2.96 27.47 -9.52
C LEU A 39 -3.91 27.01 -8.40
N LYS A 40 -3.43 26.93 -7.16
CA LYS A 40 -4.26 26.50 -6.01
C LYS A 40 -5.18 27.62 -5.53
N SER A 41 -4.75 28.88 -5.62
CA SER A 41 -5.60 30.04 -5.29
C SER A 41 -6.75 30.28 -6.28
N SER A 42 -6.63 29.78 -7.52
CA SER A 42 -7.66 29.94 -8.55
C SER A 42 -8.73 28.85 -8.59
N SER A 43 -8.60 27.77 -7.79
CA SER A 43 -9.64 26.75 -7.68
C SER A 43 -10.69 27.14 -6.62
N PRO A 44 -11.99 27.26 -6.96
CA PRO A 44 -13.01 27.66 -6.00
C PRO A 44 -13.18 26.60 -4.91
N THR A 45 -13.07 27.02 -3.65
CA THR A 45 -13.34 26.19 -2.47
C THR A 45 -14.85 26.12 -2.28
N SER A 46 -15.47 24.94 -2.39
CA SER A 46 -16.84 24.71 -1.92
C SER A 46 -16.83 24.54 -0.41
N THR A 47 -17.43 25.49 0.30
CA THR A 47 -17.74 25.41 1.74
C THR A 47 -18.82 24.34 2.01
N PRO A 48 -18.79 23.61 3.14
CA PRO A 48 -19.89 22.77 3.57
C PRO A 48 -20.86 23.61 4.40
N ASP A 49 -21.84 24.24 3.76
CA ASP A 49 -22.91 24.94 4.48
C ASP A 49 -24.06 24.00 4.81
N THR A 50 -24.44 24.08 6.08
CA THR A 50 -25.51 23.35 6.74
C THR A 50 -26.82 24.09 6.47
N ALA A 51 -27.72 23.58 5.63
CA ALA A 51 -29.17 23.88 5.67
C ALA A 51 -29.99 23.03 4.68
N THR A 52 -31.11 22.54 5.19
CA THR A 52 -32.27 21.80 4.64
C THR A 52 -32.81 22.32 3.29
N PRO A 53 -33.46 21.48 2.43
CA PRO A 53 -33.68 21.80 1.02
C PRO A 53 -34.98 22.58 0.75
N PRO A 54 -35.10 23.18 -0.46
CA PRO A 54 -36.28 22.86 -1.25
C PRO A 54 -35.94 22.43 -2.68
N ARG A 55 -36.74 21.44 -3.09
CA ARG A 55 -37.04 20.97 -4.45
C ARG A 55 -37.10 22.13 -5.46
N THR A 56 -36.52 21.98 -6.66
CA THR A 56 -37.22 21.82 -7.97
C THR A 56 -36.21 21.91 -9.14
N THR A 57 -36.47 21.07 -10.16
CA THR A 57 -36.09 21.18 -11.58
C THR A 57 -34.68 20.81 -12.04
N ILE A 58 -34.63 19.71 -12.79
CA ILE A 58 -33.50 19.18 -13.55
C ILE A 58 -33.42 19.96 -14.86
N THR A 59 -32.31 20.65 -15.13
CA THR A 59 -31.91 21.11 -16.46
C THR A 59 -30.44 20.77 -16.68
N PRO A 60 -30.06 20.09 -17.78
CA PRO A 60 -28.66 19.80 -18.07
C PRO A 60 -28.04 21.00 -18.79
N SER A 61 -27.47 21.94 -18.04
CA SER A 61 -26.58 22.94 -18.62
C SER A 61 -25.17 22.38 -18.70
N HIS A 62 -24.77 21.96 -19.91
CA HIS A 62 -23.38 21.69 -20.26
C HIS A 62 -22.57 22.97 -20.05
N SER A 63 -21.98 23.10 -18.86
CA SER A 63 -21.09 24.20 -18.53
C SER A 63 -19.71 23.92 -19.13
N THR A 64 -19.47 24.47 -20.32
CA THR A 64 -18.15 24.60 -20.98
C THR A 64 -17.21 25.61 -20.29
N ALA A 65 -17.49 25.94 -19.02
CA ALA A 65 -16.83 27.01 -18.28
C ALA A 65 -15.61 26.55 -17.45
N SER A 66 -14.77 25.65 -17.97
CA SER A 66 -13.54 25.22 -17.26
C SER A 66 -12.22 25.47 -17.98
N LEU A 67 -12.22 25.94 -19.24
CA LEU A 67 -10.99 26.34 -19.93
C LEU A 67 -10.67 27.83 -19.75
N ALA A 68 -11.65 28.73 -19.87
CA ALA A 68 -11.42 30.18 -19.85
C ALA A 68 -10.96 30.73 -18.49
N SER A 69 -11.44 30.14 -17.39
CA SER A 69 -11.07 30.50 -16.02
C SER A 69 -9.64 30.05 -15.64
N VAL A 70 -9.09 29.05 -16.33
CA VAL A 70 -7.68 28.67 -16.21
C VAL A 70 -6.78 29.64 -16.99
N THR A 71 -7.25 30.15 -18.14
CA THR A 71 -6.45 31.06 -18.99
C THR A 71 -6.30 32.46 -18.39
N ALA A 72 -7.31 32.97 -17.68
CA ALA A 72 -7.28 34.33 -17.12
C ALA A 72 -6.35 34.48 -15.89
N ALA A 73 -6.00 33.40 -15.19
CA ALA A 73 -5.21 33.42 -13.96
C ALA A 73 -3.69 33.26 -14.16
N LEU A 74 -3.23 32.99 -15.39
CA LEU A 74 -1.84 32.60 -15.68
C LEU A 74 -1.11 33.66 -16.53
N SER A 75 -0.79 34.82 -15.93
CA SER A 75 0.23 35.71 -16.50
C SER A 75 1.67 35.21 -16.29
N ILE A 76 1.83 34.08 -15.59
CA ILE A 76 3.11 33.46 -15.26
C ILE A 76 3.34 32.27 -16.20
N ALA A 77 4.39 32.36 -17.03
CA ALA A 77 4.79 31.26 -17.90
C ALA A 77 5.13 30.01 -17.07
N ALA A 78 4.59 28.85 -17.47
CA ALA A 78 4.79 27.60 -16.75
C ALA A 78 6.26 27.15 -16.86
N PRO A 79 6.99 27.02 -15.74
CA PRO A 79 8.37 26.54 -15.76
C PRO A 79 8.44 25.06 -16.19
N LEU A 80 9.55 24.64 -16.81
CA LEU A 80 9.72 23.26 -17.26
C LEU A 80 9.88 22.30 -16.07
N HIS A 81 8.88 21.46 -15.84
CA HIS A 81 8.90 20.41 -14.83
C HIS A 81 7.88 19.31 -15.16
N THR A 82 8.03 18.16 -14.50
CA THR A 82 7.00 17.11 -14.46
C THR A 82 6.46 17.05 -13.05
N ARG A 83 5.14 17.18 -12.90
CA ARG A 83 4.44 17.11 -11.62
C ARG A 83 3.67 15.79 -11.51
N PHE A 84 3.90 15.07 -10.43
CA PHE A 84 3.16 13.88 -10.05
C PHE A 84 2.19 14.26 -8.92
N MET A 85 0.90 14.09 -9.18
CA MET A 85 -0.15 14.44 -8.24
C MET A 85 -0.25 13.39 -7.13
N PRO A 86 -0.52 13.80 -5.88
CA PRO A 86 -0.68 12.87 -4.77
C PRO A 86 -1.90 11.98 -4.99
N SER A 87 -1.86 10.75 -4.45
CA SER A 87 -3.03 9.87 -4.45
C SER A 87 -4.19 10.52 -3.71
N ALA A 88 -5.40 10.39 -4.24
CA ALA A 88 -6.63 10.83 -3.56
C ALA A 88 -6.89 10.02 -2.27
N GLN A 89 -6.33 8.81 -2.19
CA GLN A 89 -6.38 7.95 -1.02
C GLN A 89 -4.94 7.60 -0.63
N PRO A 90 -4.27 8.45 0.18
CA PRO A 90 -2.90 8.20 0.58
C PRO A 90 -2.80 7.06 1.59
N ILE A 91 -1.72 6.28 1.50
CA ILE A 91 -1.37 5.25 2.47
C ILE A 91 -0.96 5.96 3.77
N ARG A 92 -1.46 5.48 4.93
CA ARG A 92 -1.04 6.03 6.23
C ARG A 92 0.45 5.80 6.47
N ASP A 93 1.13 6.76 7.11
CA ASP A 93 2.58 6.75 7.36
C ASP A 93 3.11 5.42 7.89
N ARG A 94 2.44 4.82 8.88
CA ARG A 94 2.84 3.52 9.44
C ARG A 94 2.81 2.40 8.41
N TYR A 95 1.74 2.30 7.63
CA TYR A 95 1.59 1.26 6.61
C TYR A 95 2.55 1.46 5.43
N PHE A 96 2.84 2.72 5.09
CA PHE A 96 3.87 3.06 4.12
C PHE A 96 5.25 2.64 4.62
N TRP A 97 5.57 2.91 5.89
CA TRP A 97 6.83 2.51 6.50
C TRP A 97 7.02 0.99 6.53
N ILE A 98 5.97 0.23 6.85
CA ILE A 98 6.01 -1.25 6.81
C ILE A 98 6.29 -1.77 5.39
N LEU A 99 5.70 -1.17 4.35
CA LEU A 99 5.88 -1.62 2.96
C LEU A 99 7.21 -1.20 2.36
N HIS A 100 7.67 0.02 2.65
CA HIS A 100 8.73 0.67 1.89
C HIS A 100 9.90 1.16 2.73
N GLY A 101 9.71 1.40 4.03
CA GLY A 101 10.74 1.85 4.95
C GLY A 101 11.55 0.73 5.58
N LEU A 102 10.95 -0.45 5.74
CA LEU A 102 11.61 -1.61 6.34
C LEU A 102 12.20 -2.56 5.29
N ALA A 103 13.43 -2.99 5.53
CA ALA A 103 14.04 -4.11 4.81
C ALA A 103 13.51 -5.43 5.40
N PRO A 104 12.86 -6.31 4.61
CA PRO A 104 12.38 -7.58 5.11
C PRO A 104 13.53 -8.60 5.25
N HIS A 105 13.61 -9.28 6.39
CA HIS A 105 14.66 -10.26 6.72
C HIS A 105 14.22 -11.72 6.51
N GLY A 106 12.96 -11.93 6.13
CA GLY A 106 12.44 -13.25 5.79
C GLY A 106 11.10 -13.21 5.08
N THR A 107 10.51 -14.38 4.93
CA THR A 107 9.25 -14.60 4.24
C THR A 107 8.36 -15.49 5.10
N VAL A 108 7.11 -15.09 5.29
CA VAL A 108 6.06 -15.91 5.89
C VAL A 108 5.07 -16.27 4.79
N TYR A 109 4.92 -17.57 4.57
CA TYR A 109 3.98 -18.13 3.61
C TYR A 109 2.64 -18.35 4.29
N ILE A 110 1.59 -17.81 3.69
CA ILE A 110 0.23 -17.86 4.23
C ILE A 110 -0.72 -18.50 3.22
N ASP A 111 -1.77 -19.14 3.72
CA ASP A 111 -2.81 -19.69 2.85
C ASP A 111 -3.80 -18.63 2.37
N SER A 112 -4.66 -19.01 1.42
CA SER A 112 -5.70 -18.14 0.88
C SER A 112 -6.75 -17.73 1.92
N GLY A 113 -6.99 -18.56 2.94
CA GLY A 113 -7.89 -18.26 4.06
C GLY A 113 -7.36 -17.14 4.93
N ALA A 114 -6.07 -17.21 5.28
CA ALA A 114 -5.34 -16.16 5.98
C ALA A 114 -5.36 -14.85 5.17
N ARG A 115 -5.08 -14.91 3.86
CA ARG A 115 -5.16 -13.72 3.01
C ARG A 115 -6.55 -13.07 3.07
N ARG A 116 -7.63 -13.86 3.00
CA ARG A 116 -8.99 -13.33 3.09
C ARG A 116 -9.27 -12.70 4.46
N ALA A 117 -8.86 -13.35 5.55
CA ALA A 117 -9.02 -12.82 6.90
C ALA A 117 -8.28 -11.48 7.10
N LEU A 118 -7.04 -11.39 6.63
CA LEU A 118 -6.25 -10.16 6.71
C LEU A 118 -6.84 -9.01 5.87
N SER A 119 -7.53 -9.32 4.76
CA SER A 119 -8.28 -8.31 3.99
C SER A 119 -9.41 -7.70 4.82
N ASN A 120 -10.07 -8.51 5.65
CA ASN A 120 -11.14 -8.11 6.55
C ASN A 120 -10.63 -7.50 7.87
N LYS A 121 -9.39 -7.02 7.87
CA LYS A 121 -8.71 -6.42 9.01
C LYS A 121 -8.46 -7.33 10.21
N ALA A 122 -8.37 -8.65 10.02
CA ALA A 122 -7.87 -9.55 11.05
C ALA A 122 -6.33 -9.47 11.20
N GLY A 123 -5.79 -9.93 12.33
CA GLY A 123 -4.37 -10.25 12.48
C GLY A 123 -4.02 -11.61 11.88
N LEU A 124 -2.73 -11.89 11.71
CA LEU A 124 -2.24 -13.18 11.20
C LEU A 124 -2.16 -14.17 12.36
N LEU A 125 -3.01 -15.19 12.33
CA LEU A 125 -2.99 -16.30 13.29
C LEU A 125 -2.01 -17.40 12.82
N PRO A 126 -1.44 -18.20 13.74
CA PRO A 126 -0.53 -19.28 13.39
C PRO A 126 -1.15 -20.33 12.46
N VAL A 127 -2.45 -20.62 12.62
CA VAL A 127 -3.22 -21.59 11.80
C VAL A 127 -3.15 -21.29 10.30
N GLY A 128 -3.06 -20.01 9.94
CA GLY A 128 -3.00 -19.52 8.57
C GLY A 128 -1.59 -19.45 7.99
N VAL A 129 -0.56 -19.73 8.79
CA VAL A 129 0.84 -19.83 8.34
C VAL A 129 1.09 -21.24 7.82
N VAL A 130 1.58 -21.32 6.60
CA VAL A 130 1.90 -22.57 5.92
C VAL A 130 3.38 -22.90 6.06
N ASP A 131 4.23 -21.89 5.93
CA ASP A 131 5.67 -22.05 6.02
C ASP A 131 6.39 -20.74 6.35
N VAL A 132 7.66 -20.83 6.70
CA VAL A 132 8.51 -19.68 7.01
C VAL A 132 9.91 -19.90 6.43
N GLU A 133 10.47 -18.85 5.85
CA GLU A 133 11.81 -18.84 5.26
C GLU A 133 12.61 -17.62 5.73
N GLY A 134 13.91 -17.80 5.91
CA GLY A 134 14.84 -16.78 6.39
C GLY A 134 15.15 -16.90 7.87
N SER A 135 15.90 -15.92 8.39
CA SER A 135 16.25 -15.82 9.80
C SER A 135 15.93 -14.41 10.26
N PHE A 136 14.99 -14.30 11.20
CA PHE A 136 14.53 -13.03 11.73
C PHE A 136 14.05 -13.20 13.17
N ALA A 137 14.16 -12.11 13.93
CA ALA A 137 13.74 -12.02 15.31
C ALA A 137 12.31 -11.44 15.44
N GLN A 138 11.81 -11.41 16.67
CA GLN A 138 10.60 -10.68 17.01
C GLN A 138 10.76 -9.18 16.65
N GLN A 139 9.66 -8.54 16.25
CA GLN A 139 9.59 -7.14 15.78
C GLN A 139 10.37 -6.85 14.49
N GLU A 140 10.83 -7.86 13.76
CA GLU A 140 11.43 -7.66 12.44
C GLU A 140 10.40 -7.74 11.31
N ALA A 141 10.74 -7.10 10.19
CA ALA A 141 9.90 -7.09 9.00
C ALA A 141 10.08 -8.36 8.16
N VAL A 142 8.97 -8.89 7.65
CA VAL A 142 8.93 -10.05 6.77
C VAL A 142 8.04 -9.78 5.56
N ARG A 143 8.30 -10.51 4.47
CA ARG A 143 7.39 -10.59 3.33
C ARG A 143 6.22 -11.52 3.66
N LEU A 144 5.02 -11.14 3.23
CA LEU A 144 3.86 -12.02 3.24
C LEU A 144 3.61 -12.55 1.83
N VAL A 145 3.71 -13.87 1.68
CA VAL A 145 3.54 -14.54 0.38
C VAL A 145 2.37 -15.50 0.46
N VAL A 146 1.42 -15.36 -0.44
CA VAL A 146 0.27 -16.27 -0.54
C VAL A 146 0.65 -17.46 -1.39
N VAL A 147 0.34 -18.66 -0.89
CA VAL A 147 0.60 -19.94 -1.54
C VAL A 147 -0.61 -20.87 -1.45
N ASP A 148 -0.67 -21.84 -2.35
CA ASP A 148 -1.69 -22.89 -2.32
C ASP A 148 -1.25 -24.01 -1.37
N ARG A 149 -1.97 -24.13 -0.25
CA ARG A 149 -1.70 -25.12 0.81
C ARG A 149 -2.08 -26.52 0.34
N ILE A 150 -1.19 -27.47 0.57
CA ILE A 150 -1.36 -28.91 0.32
C ILE A 150 -1.73 -29.57 1.65
N LYS A 151 -2.65 -30.54 1.63
CA LYS A 151 -2.96 -31.36 2.81
C LYS A 151 -1.83 -32.36 3.05
N ALA A 152 -1.56 -32.69 4.31
CA ALA A 152 -0.47 -33.62 4.66
C ALA A 152 -0.53 -34.98 3.92
N GLY A 153 -1.72 -35.47 3.58
CA GLY A 153 -1.90 -36.71 2.82
C GLY A 153 -1.62 -36.60 1.31
N ASP A 154 -1.58 -35.39 0.75
CA ASP A 154 -1.39 -35.14 -0.69
C ASP A 154 0.04 -34.66 -1.02
N VAL A 155 0.95 -34.71 -0.03
CA VAL A 155 2.36 -34.34 -0.19
C VAL A 155 3.04 -35.39 -1.04
N LYS A 156 3.60 -34.96 -2.16
CA LYS A 156 4.36 -35.82 -3.06
C LYS A 156 5.85 -35.75 -2.69
N PRO A 157 6.65 -36.77 -3.06
CA PRO A 157 8.10 -36.75 -2.82
C PRO A 157 8.81 -35.52 -3.42
N GLU A 158 8.28 -34.98 -4.52
CA GLU A 158 8.79 -33.79 -5.22
C GLU A 158 8.65 -32.48 -4.41
N ASP A 159 7.82 -32.45 -3.37
CA ASP A 159 7.58 -31.25 -2.57
C ASP A 159 8.64 -31.02 -1.49
N ASN A 160 9.59 -31.95 -1.30
CA ASN A 160 10.63 -31.89 -0.27
C ASN A 160 10.07 -31.62 1.15
N GLY A 161 8.88 -32.16 1.45
CA GLY A 161 8.20 -31.97 2.73
C GLY A 161 7.50 -30.60 2.90
N ARG A 162 7.43 -29.77 1.85
CA ARG A 162 6.66 -28.52 1.89
C ARG A 162 5.16 -28.81 1.83
N LEU A 163 4.39 -28.02 2.57
CA LEU A 163 2.93 -28.08 2.61
C LEU A 163 2.29 -27.09 1.63
N TRP A 164 2.99 -26.69 0.57
CA TRP A 164 2.50 -25.77 -0.44
C TRP A 164 3.17 -25.97 -1.80
N ARG A 165 2.47 -25.59 -2.88
CA ARG A 165 2.94 -25.68 -4.28
C ARG A 165 2.70 -24.39 -5.05
N GLY A 166 3.45 -24.21 -6.14
CA GLY A 166 3.27 -23.14 -7.10
C GLY A 166 4.11 -21.88 -6.84
N PRO A 167 4.06 -20.89 -7.76
CA PRO A 167 4.73 -19.62 -7.57
C PRO A 167 4.00 -18.81 -6.50
N GLY A 168 4.61 -18.65 -5.32
CA GLY A 168 4.06 -17.81 -4.27
C GLY A 168 3.96 -16.35 -4.73
N VAL A 169 2.87 -15.67 -4.34
CA VAL A 169 2.64 -14.26 -4.69
C VAL A 169 2.86 -13.38 -3.47
N GLU A 170 3.86 -12.49 -3.51
CA GLU A 170 4.04 -11.47 -2.47
C GLU A 170 2.86 -10.51 -2.47
N VAL A 171 2.13 -10.46 -1.37
CA VAL A 171 0.94 -9.61 -1.23
C VAL A 171 1.19 -8.39 -0.37
N GLY A 172 2.22 -8.41 0.46
CA GLY A 172 2.48 -7.35 1.42
C GLY A 172 3.65 -7.66 2.34
N ARG A 173 3.76 -6.87 3.40
CA ARG A 173 4.79 -7.01 4.44
C ARG A 173 4.16 -6.92 5.81
N ALA A 174 4.83 -7.51 6.79
CA ALA A 174 4.41 -7.49 8.18
C ALA A 174 5.58 -7.32 9.13
N VAL A 175 5.32 -6.77 10.31
CA VAL A 175 6.20 -6.89 11.47
C VAL A 175 5.66 -8.01 12.36
N VAL A 176 6.50 -8.99 12.68
CA VAL A 176 6.09 -10.22 13.38
C VAL A 176 6.29 -10.13 14.89
N ASN A 177 5.46 -10.88 15.62
CA ASN A 177 5.51 -10.98 17.09
C ASN A 177 6.34 -12.17 17.59
N TYR A 178 6.83 -13.03 16.68
CA TYR A 178 7.62 -14.21 17.00
C TYR A 178 8.77 -14.33 16.00
N SER A 179 9.88 -14.92 16.41
CA SER A 179 11.03 -15.21 15.55
C SER A 179 10.71 -16.29 14.51
N ALA A 180 11.58 -16.42 13.50
CA ALA A 180 11.43 -17.45 12.47
C ALA A 180 11.35 -18.88 13.06
N VAL A 181 12.15 -19.16 14.10
CA VAL A 181 12.20 -20.48 14.75
C VAL A 181 10.92 -20.76 15.53
N GLU A 182 10.38 -19.76 16.22
CA GLU A 182 9.12 -19.87 16.95
C GLU A 182 7.94 -20.05 15.99
N ILE A 183 7.85 -19.22 14.95
CA ILE A 183 6.83 -19.34 13.90
C ILE A 183 6.88 -20.73 13.25
N ALA A 184 8.08 -21.28 13.01
CA ALA A 184 8.22 -22.63 12.46
C ALA A 184 7.65 -23.72 13.36
N ARG A 185 7.64 -23.52 14.69
CA ARG A 185 7.06 -24.46 15.67
C ARG A 185 5.56 -24.30 15.83
N ILE A 186 5.04 -23.08 15.74
CA ILE A 186 3.60 -22.79 15.95
C ILE A 186 2.80 -22.71 14.64
N LYS A 187 3.43 -22.82 13.47
CA LYS A 187 2.70 -22.78 12.19
C LYS A 187 1.64 -23.88 12.13
N GLY A 188 0.43 -23.52 11.71
CA GLY A 188 -0.70 -24.43 11.61
C GLY A 188 -1.43 -24.76 12.92
N VAL A 189 -0.94 -24.32 14.09
CA VAL A 189 -1.60 -24.57 15.38
C VAL A 189 -2.66 -23.51 15.71
N ARG A 190 -3.53 -23.79 16.69
CA ARG A 190 -4.49 -22.79 17.20
C ARG A 190 -3.78 -21.81 18.14
N SER A 191 -4.26 -20.57 18.24
CA SER A 191 -3.64 -19.56 19.13
C SER A 191 -3.57 -20.02 20.60
N SER A 192 -4.57 -20.77 21.06
CA SER A 192 -4.62 -21.37 22.40
C SER A 192 -3.51 -22.40 22.67
N GLU A 193 -2.87 -22.93 21.62
CA GLU A 193 -1.84 -23.96 21.73
C GLU A 193 -0.41 -23.37 21.70
N ILE A 194 -0.26 -22.06 21.47
CA ILE A 194 1.04 -21.38 21.39
C ILE A 194 1.84 -21.59 22.68
N GLU A 195 1.22 -21.35 23.84
CA GLU A 195 1.88 -21.51 25.15
C GLU A 195 2.35 -22.94 25.38
N GLY A 196 1.58 -23.94 24.94
CA GLY A 196 1.99 -25.34 25.02
C GLY A 196 3.19 -25.69 24.13
N CYS A 197 3.34 -25.02 22.99
CA CYS A 197 4.45 -25.26 22.05
C CYS A 197 5.73 -24.48 22.39
N LEU A 198 5.61 -23.26 22.91
CA LEU A 198 6.74 -22.36 23.18
C LEU A 198 7.09 -22.21 24.67
N GLY A 199 6.16 -22.57 25.57
CA GLY A 199 6.27 -22.29 27.00
C GLY A 199 5.83 -20.89 27.41
N TYR A 200 5.40 -20.05 26.44
CA TYR A 200 4.87 -18.71 26.65
C TYR A 200 4.00 -18.30 25.45
N ALA A 201 3.18 -17.26 25.62
CA ALA A 201 2.39 -16.67 24.54
C ALA A 201 2.21 -15.16 24.75
N ASP A 202 3.11 -14.35 24.18
CA ASP A 202 3.03 -12.88 24.26
C ASP A 202 1.86 -12.32 23.44
N SER A 203 1.46 -13.03 22.38
CA SER A 203 0.35 -12.65 21.51
C SER A 203 -0.28 -13.87 20.86
N GLU A 204 -1.61 -13.85 20.69
CA GLU A 204 -2.31 -14.85 19.89
C GLU A 204 -1.99 -14.77 18.39
N TYR A 205 -1.42 -13.63 17.95
CA TYR A 205 -1.14 -13.35 16.56
C TYR A 205 0.36 -13.45 16.26
N VAL A 206 0.69 -14.11 15.15
CA VAL A 206 2.02 -14.05 14.53
C VAL A 206 2.35 -12.63 14.08
N ALA A 207 1.35 -11.88 13.59
CA ALA A 207 1.47 -10.45 13.33
C ALA A 207 0.13 -9.76 13.59
N LEU A 208 0.15 -8.66 14.35
CA LEU A 208 -1.03 -7.85 14.61
C LEU A 208 -1.52 -7.16 13.32
N ARG A 209 -2.83 -6.87 13.25
CA ARG A 209 -3.42 -6.19 12.10
C ARG A 209 -2.73 -4.87 11.75
N GLU A 210 -2.41 -4.07 12.75
CA GLU A 210 -1.74 -2.76 12.59
C GLU A 210 -0.29 -2.87 12.11
N ASN A 211 0.29 -4.06 12.21
CA ASN A 211 1.65 -4.40 11.78
C ASN A 211 1.66 -5.07 10.41
N ILE A 212 0.52 -5.16 9.72
CA ILE A 212 0.39 -5.78 8.40
C ILE A 212 -0.03 -4.70 7.39
N SER A 213 0.66 -4.67 6.26
CA SER A 213 0.36 -3.80 5.14
C SER A 213 0.40 -4.58 3.82
N PHE A 214 -0.53 -4.27 2.92
CA PHE A 214 -0.66 -4.92 1.62
C PHE A 214 -0.28 -3.96 0.51
N PHE A 215 0.30 -4.49 -0.58
CA PHE A 215 0.42 -3.72 -1.81
C PHE A 215 -0.98 -3.49 -2.39
N GLU A 216 -1.29 -2.25 -2.74
CA GLU A 216 -2.50 -1.97 -3.51
C GLU A 216 -2.38 -2.66 -4.87
N ARG A 217 -3.44 -3.39 -5.28
CA ARG A 217 -3.51 -3.89 -6.65
C ARG A 217 -3.59 -2.68 -7.57
N GLU A 218 -2.60 -2.57 -8.45
CA GLU A 218 -2.55 -1.53 -9.48
C GLU A 218 -3.89 -1.51 -10.24
N SER A 219 -4.70 -0.49 -10.01
CA SER A 219 -5.65 -0.05 -11.03
C SER A 219 -4.77 0.40 -12.18
N ARG A 220 -4.76 -0.37 -13.29
CA ARG A 220 -4.11 0.09 -14.52
C ARG A 220 -4.59 1.52 -14.77
N PRO A 221 -3.70 2.47 -15.12
CA PRO A 221 -4.14 3.80 -15.49
C PRO A 221 -5.23 3.64 -16.56
N VAL A 222 -6.37 4.28 -16.34
CA VAL A 222 -7.47 4.29 -17.31
C VAL A 222 -6.85 4.74 -18.63
N THR A 223 -6.86 3.86 -19.64
CA THR A 223 -6.49 4.24 -21.00
C THR A 223 -7.34 5.47 -21.33
N PRO A 224 -6.76 6.64 -21.62
CA PRO A 224 -7.56 7.79 -21.97
C PRO A 224 -8.40 7.39 -23.19
N SER A 225 -9.72 7.40 -23.03
CA SER A 225 -10.64 7.15 -24.14
C SER A 225 -10.31 8.15 -25.23
N PRO A 226 -10.10 7.72 -26.49
CA PRO A 226 -9.97 8.67 -27.58
C PRO A 226 -11.27 9.49 -27.65
N LEU A 227 -11.09 10.81 -27.66
CA LEU A 227 -12.15 11.82 -27.85
C LEU A 227 -12.86 11.62 -29.19
#